data_AF-A0A6P1FGM5-F1
#
_entry.id   AF-A0A6P1FGM5-F1
#
_cell.length_a   1.000
_cell.length_b   1.000
_cell.length_c   1.000
_cell.angle_alpha   90.00
_cell.angle_beta   90.00
_cell.angle_gamma   90.00
#
_symmetry.space_group_name_H-M   'P 1'
#
loop_
_entity.id
_entity.type
_entity.pdbx_description
1 polymer ?
#
loop_
_entity_poly.entity_id
_entity_poly.type
_entity_poly.pdbx_seq_one_letter_code
_entity_poly.pdbx_strand_id
1 'polypeptide(L)' 'MDWELWNQGLWALVPTITVGAIFWFVMRALIRSDRNERRAYDRIEARERERRGLPPRDAS' A
#
# COMPACT_ATOMS: atom_id res chain seq x y z
N MET A 1 9.50 -12.27 41.00
CA MET A 1 9.02 -12.22 39.62
C MET A 1 10.12 -12.79 38.76
N ASP A 2 9.94 -14.04 38.40
CA ASP A 2 10.76 -14.87 37.54
C ASP A 2 10.79 -14.31 36.12
N TRP A 3 11.85 -13.56 35.85
CA TRP A 3 12.23 -12.92 34.59
C TRP A 3 12.21 -13.91 33.40
N GLU A 4 12.46 -15.19 33.66
CA GLU A 4 12.46 -16.27 32.67
C GLU A 4 11.05 -16.60 32.13
N LEU A 5 10.01 -16.53 32.97
CA LEU A 5 8.63 -16.74 32.51
C LEU A 5 8.19 -15.64 31.55
N TRP A 6 8.60 -14.40 31.85
CA TRP A 6 8.34 -13.26 30.96
C TRP A 6 9.12 -13.38 29.65
N ASN A 7 10.37 -13.85 29.68
CA ASN A 7 11.18 -14.03 28.48
C ASN A 7 10.60 -15.09 27.53
N GLN A 8 10.23 -16.27 28.03
CA GLN A 8 9.69 -17.35 27.19
C GLN A 8 8.32 -16.98 26.59
N GLY A 9 7.44 -16.36 27.38
CA GLY A 9 6.13 -15.90 26.90
C GLY A 9 6.22 -14.81 25.83
N LEU A 10 7.17 -13.88 25.96
CA LEU A 10 7.35 -12.81 24.97
C LEU A 10 7.78 -13.36 23.61
N TRP A 11 8.74 -14.29 23.60
CA TRP A 11 9.26 -14.89 22.37
C TRP A 11 8.21 -15.74 21.63
N ALA A 12 7.26 -16.33 22.34
CA ALA A 12 6.14 -17.05 21.74
C ALA A 12 5.16 -16.14 20.98
N LEU A 13 5.05 -14.86 21.36
CA LEU A 13 4.15 -13.89 20.72
C LEU A 13 4.76 -13.24 19.47
N VAL A 14 6.09 -13.17 19.40
CA VAL A 14 6.84 -12.61 18.25
C VAL A 14 6.37 -13.17 16.91
N PRO A 15 6.25 -14.49 16.68
CA PRO A 15 5.82 -15.02 15.38
C PRO A 15 4.41 -14.58 14.98
N THR A 16 3.46 -14.55 15.92
CA THR A 16 2.07 -14.14 15.63
C THR A 16 1.98 -12.66 15.26
N ILE A 17 2.68 -11.80 16.03
CA ILE A 17 2.74 -10.36 15.74
C ILE A 17 3.45 -10.11 14.41
N THR A 18 4.52 -10.85 14.12
CA THR A 18 5.27 -10.73 12.86
C THR A 18 4.37 -11.03 11.66
N VAL A 19 3.62 -12.13 11.70
CA VAL A 19 2.67 -12.46 10.62
C VAL A 19 1.60 -11.38 10.47
N GLY A 20 1.04 -10.89 11.58
CA GLY A 20 0.06 -9.79 11.56
C GLY A 20 0.63 -8.49 10.99
N ALA A 21 1.86 -8.15 11.34
CA ALA A 21 2.55 -6.96 10.84
C ALA A 21 2.84 -7.05 9.34
N ILE A 22 3.30 -8.22 8.86
CA ILE A 22 3.49 -8.48 7.43
C ILE A 22 2.16 -8.35 6.69
N PHE A 23 1.10 -9.00 7.19
CA PHE A 23 -0.22 -8.93 6.57
C PHE A 23 -0.74 -7.50 6.48
N TRP A 24 -0.66 -6.74 7.58
CA TRP A 24 -1.05 -5.33 7.60
C TRP A 24 -0.21 -4.49 6.64
N PHE A 25 1.09 -4.74 6.55
CA PHE A 25 1.98 -4.04 5.62
C PHE A 25 1.58 -4.30 4.16
N VAL A 26 1.29 -5.55 3.81
CA VAL A 26 0.82 -5.93 2.46
C VAL A 26 -0.53 -5.28 2.14
N MET A 27 -1.51 -5.35 3.05
CA MET A 27 -2.82 -4.69 2.85
C MET A 27 -2.68 -3.17 2.70
N ARG A 28 -1.84 -2.55 3.54
CA ARG A 28 -1.54 -1.13 3.45
C ARG A 28 -0.88 -0.76 2.13
N ALA A 29 0.06 -1.56 1.66
CA ALA A 29 0.75 -1.36 0.39
C ALA A 29 -0.23 -1.46 -0.79
N LEU A 30 -1.12 -2.45 -0.79
CA LEU A 30 -2.13 -2.65 -1.84
C LEU A 30 -3.07 -1.44 -1.94
N ILE A 31 -3.64 -1.01 -0.81
CA ILE A 31 -4.55 0.15 -0.73
C ILE A 31 -3.83 1.44 -1.16
N ARG A 32 -2.55 1.59 -0.82
CA ARG A 32 -1.73 2.74 -1.23
C ARG A 32 -1.38 2.71 -2.72
N SER A 33 -1.13 1.52 -3.28
CA SER A 33 -0.78 1.32 -4.69
C SER A 33 -1.94 1.65 -5.62
N ASP A 34 -3.17 1.21 -5.30
CA ASP A 34 -4.37 1.51 -6.11
C ASP A 34 -4.55 3.03 -6.34
N ARG A 35 -4.21 3.83 -5.31
CA ARG A 35 -4.25 5.30 -5.40
C ARG A 35 -3.14 5.89 -6.29
N ASN A 36 -2.00 5.24 -6.41
CA ASN A 36 -0.90 5.70 -7.27
C ASN A 36 -1.12 5.31 -8.73
N GLU A 37 -1.68 4.12 -8.98
CA GLU A 37 -1.94 3.64 -10.33
C GLU A 37 -2.94 4.54 -11.05
N ARG A 38 -4.04 4.94 -10.40
CA ARG A 38 -4.99 5.91 -10.99
C ARG A 38 -4.31 7.22 -11.39
N ARG A 39 -3.45 7.77 -10.52
CA ARG A 39 -2.71 9.02 -10.80
C ARG A 39 -1.61 8.87 -11.86
N ALA A 40 -1.13 7.66 -12.11
CA ALA A 40 -0.16 7.38 -13.15
C ALA A 40 -0.87 7.26 -14.52
N TYR A 41 -2.00 6.56 -14.56
CA TYR A 41 -2.85 6.44 -15.75
C TYR A 41 -3.37 7.82 -16.22
N ASP A 42 -3.86 8.67 -15.31
CA ASP A 42 -4.37 10.00 -15.68
C ASP A 42 -3.27 10.88 -16.30
N ARG A 43 -2.03 10.77 -15.80
CA ARG A 43 -0.87 11.52 -16.33
C ARG A 43 -0.41 11.01 -17.69
N ILE A 44 -0.56 9.72 -17.96
CA ILE A 44 -0.22 9.13 -19.26
C ILE A 44 -1.31 9.48 -20.28
N GLU A 45 -2.59 9.38 -19.91
CA GLU A 45 -3.71 9.71 -20.80
C GLU A 45 -3.70 11.20 -21.21
N ALA A 46 -3.41 12.11 -20.28
CA ALA A 46 -3.28 13.54 -20.58
C ALA A 46 -2.18 13.83 -21.62
N ARG A 47 -1.01 13.18 -21.48
CA ARG A 47 0.10 13.32 -22.42
C ARG A 47 -0.20 12.72 -23.79
N GLU A 48 -0.93 11.60 -23.84
CA GLU A 48 -1.35 11.01 -25.11
C GLU A 48 -2.39 11.87 -25.82
N ARG A 49 -3.30 12.52 -25.09
CA ARG A 49 -4.30 13.42 -25.68
C ARG A 49 -3.72 14.72 -26.20
N GLU A 50 -2.78 15.32 -25.49
CA GLU A 50 -2.02 16.47 -26.00
C GLU A 50 -1.32 16.12 -27.32
N ARG A 51 -0.66 14.96 -27.38
CA ARG A 51 -0.01 14.48 -28.61
C ARG A 51 -0.98 14.18 -29.74
N ARG A 52 -2.22 13.79 -29.42
CA ARG A 52 -3.29 13.50 -30.39
C ARG A 52 -4.18 14.71 -30.70
N GLY A 53 -3.95 15.87 -30.08
CA GLY A 53 -4.76 17.08 -30.27
C GLY A 53 -6.21 16.94 -29.77
N LEU A 54 -6.48 16.02 -28.84
CA LEU A 54 -7.82 15.77 -28.32
C LEU A 54 -8.15 16.74 -27.17
N PRO A 55 -9.40 17.25 -27.08
CA PRO A 55 -9.78 18.17 -26.01
C PRO A 55 -9.73 17.50 -24.62
N PRO A 56 -9.51 18.29 -23.53
CA PRO A 56 -9.54 17.79 -22.17
C PRO A 56 -10.87 17.10 -21.83
N ARG A 57 -10.84 16.03 -21.02
CA ARG A 57 -12.06 15.26 -20.64
C ARG A 57 -13.09 16.10 -19.86
N ASP A 58 -12.65 17.25 -19.36
CA ASP A 58 -13.38 18.09 -18.42
C ASP A 58 -14.05 19.30 -19.12
N ALA A 59 -14.00 19.34 -20.46
CA ALA A 59 -14.57 20.41 -21.28
C ALA A 59 -16.02 20.15 -21.72
N SER A 60 -16.77 19.30 -21.00
CA SER A 60 -18.19 19.02 -21.26
C SER A 60 -19.07 19.44 -20.10
#